data_AF-A0A196SBK1-F1
#
_entry.id   AF-A0A196SBK1-F1
#
_cell.length_a   1.000
_cell.length_b   1.000
_cell.length_c   1.000
_cell.angle_alpha   90.00
_cell.angle_beta   90.00
_cell.angle_gamma   90.00
#
_symmetry.space_group_name_H-M   'P 1'
#
loop_
_entity.id
_entity.type
_entity.pdbx_description
1 polymer ?
#
loop_
_entity_poly.entity_id
_entity_poly.type
_entity_poly.pdbx_seq_one_letter_code
_entity_poly.pdbx_strand_id
1 'polypeptide(L)'
;KSKAADAESAAVEWYGKPAKKPVVITGEPVICYVVGGTCFAEIESLNELAEVCGRNVTIATTNIFKQTEYVDSLRDLDLSVML
;
A
#
# COMPACT_ATOMS: atom_id res chain seq x y z
N LYS A 1 -28.72 19.33 -33.43
CA LYS A 1 -27.47 18.56 -33.30
C LYS A 1 -26.69 19.13 -32.13
N SER A 2 -26.66 18.43 -31.00
CA SER A 2 -25.76 18.72 -29.87
C SER A 2 -25.75 17.48 -28.99
N LYS A 3 -24.84 16.56 -29.32
CA LYS A 3 -24.56 15.33 -28.60
C LYS A 3 -23.57 15.72 -27.50
N ALA A 4 -24.06 15.91 -26.27
CA ALA A 4 -23.19 16.09 -25.12
C ALA A 4 -22.47 14.75 -24.89
N ALA A 5 -21.15 14.76 -25.00
CA ALA A 5 -20.32 13.61 -24.79
C ALA A 5 -20.40 13.20 -23.31
N ASP A 6 -20.88 11.98 -23.06
CA ASP A 6 -20.73 11.30 -21.79
C ASP A 6 -19.25 11.27 -21.43
N ALA A 7 -18.88 12.02 -20.39
CA ALA A 7 -17.60 11.85 -19.74
C ALA A 7 -17.72 10.57 -18.89
N GLU A 8 -17.29 9.45 -19.47
CA GLU A 8 -16.91 8.25 -18.72
C GLU A 8 -15.83 8.64 -17.71
N SER A 9 -16.29 9.05 -16.52
CA SER A 9 -15.45 9.12 -15.33
C SER A 9 -15.04 7.69 -15.02
N ALA A 10 -13.88 7.28 -15.55
CA ALA A 10 -13.22 6.03 -15.21
C ALA A 10 -13.26 5.87 -13.69
N ALA A 11 -14.14 4.98 -13.23
CA ALA A 11 -14.23 4.60 -11.85
C ALA A 11 -12.90 3.91 -11.53
N VAL A 12 -12.00 4.63 -10.89
CA VAL A 12 -10.82 4.03 -10.25
C VAL A 12 -11.39 3.08 -9.22
N GLU A 13 -11.39 1.78 -9.53
CA GLU A 13 -11.80 0.73 -8.59
C GLU A 13 -10.80 0.71 -7.44
N TRP A 14 -11.13 1.47 -6.40
CA TRP A 14 -10.45 1.46 -5.12
C TRP A 14 -10.87 0.18 -4.39
N TYR A 15 -9.98 -0.81 -4.31
CA TYR A 15 -10.18 -1.98 -3.46
C TYR A 15 -10.14 -1.53 -1.99
N GLY A 16 -11.32 -1.41 -1.38
CA GLY A 16 -11.43 -1.16 0.07
C GLY A 16 -12.50 -0.16 0.47
N LYS A 17 -13.78 -0.39 0.15
CA LYS A 17 -14.85 0.25 0.92
C LYS A 17 -14.76 -0.29 2.36
N PRO A 18 -14.45 0.52 3.38
CA PRO A 18 -14.52 0.04 4.75
C PRO A 18 -15.99 -0.17 5.10
N ALA A 19 -16.40 -1.43 5.27
CA ALA A 19 -17.76 -1.81 5.66
C ALA A 19 -18.11 -1.43 7.12
N LYS A 20 -17.12 -0.96 7.89
CA LYS A 20 -17.29 -0.55 9.29
C LYS A 20 -17.06 0.96 9.40
N LYS A 21 -17.95 1.64 10.13
CA LYS A 21 -17.75 3.02 10.58
C LYS A 21 -16.30 3.15 11.08
N PRO A 22 -15.57 4.21 10.69
CA PRO A 22 -14.19 4.37 11.14
C PRO A 22 -14.24 4.41 12.67
N VAL A 23 -13.64 3.39 13.30
CA VAL A 23 -13.34 3.45 14.73
C VAL A 23 -12.47 4.69 14.85
N VAL A 24 -12.94 5.67 15.62
CA VAL A 24 -12.20 6.91 15.79
C VAL A 24 -10.99 6.55 16.65
N ILE A 25 -9.89 6.22 15.98
CA ILE A 25 -8.63 5.91 16.61
C ILE A 25 -8.06 7.26 17.08
N THR A 26 -8.08 7.48 18.40
CA THR A 26 -7.77 8.76 19.05
C THR A 26 -6.29 8.93 19.43
N GLY A 27 -5.45 7.92 19.16
CA GLY A 27 -4.01 7.97 19.46
C GLY A 27 -3.20 8.77 18.45
N GLU A 28 -2.02 9.26 18.86
CA GLU A 28 -1.06 9.93 17.97
C GLU A 28 -0.73 9.07 16.74
N PRO A 29 -0.74 9.65 15.53
CA PRO A 29 -0.47 8.91 14.32
C PRO A 29 0.99 8.45 14.27
N VAL A 30 1.21 7.21 13.83
CA VAL A 30 2.54 6.64 13.61
C VAL A 30 2.74 6.48 12.11
N ILE A 31 3.85 7.00 11.59
CA ILE A 31 4.21 6.86 10.17
C ILE A 31 5.42 5.92 10.07
N CYS A 32 5.27 4.85 9.31
CA CYS A 32 6.32 3.89 9.00
C CYS A 32 6.67 3.97 7.51
N TYR A 33 7.93 4.27 7.20
CA TYR A 33 8.43 4.26 5.82
C TYR A 33 9.48 3.16 5.65
N VAL A 34 9.21 2.21 4.75
CA VAL A 34 10.13 1.11 4.44
C VAL A 34 10.87 1.42 3.13
N VAL A 35 12.20 1.52 3.22
CA VAL A 35 13.06 1.70 2.06
C VAL A 35 13.41 0.33 1.47
N GLY A 36 13.27 0.17 0.15
CA GLY A 36 13.60 -1.09 -0.52
C GLY A 36 12.41 -2.04 -0.66
N GLY A 37 11.21 -1.56 -0.33
CA GLY A 37 9.96 -2.27 -0.53
C GLY A 37 9.42 -2.96 0.70
N THR A 38 8.14 -3.32 0.66
CA THR A 38 7.46 -4.06 1.73
C THR A 38 6.63 -5.21 1.17
N CYS A 39 6.43 -6.24 1.99
CA CYS A 39 5.59 -7.40 1.67
C CYS A 39 4.23 -7.34 2.37
N PHE A 40 3.26 -8.13 1.89
CA PHE A 40 1.91 -8.19 2.47
C PHE A 40 1.92 -8.61 3.95
N ALA A 41 2.83 -9.51 4.35
CA ALA A 41 2.93 -9.95 5.74
C ALA A 41 3.32 -8.81 6.69
N GLU A 42 4.16 -7.87 6.25
CA GLU A 42 4.51 -6.68 7.04
C GLU A 42 3.33 -5.72 7.17
N ILE A 43 2.57 -5.54 6.08
CA ILE A 43 1.35 -4.71 6.10
C ILE A 43 0.31 -5.30 7.05
N GLU A 44 0.10 -6.62 7.03
CA GLU A 44 -0.79 -7.31 7.96
C GLU A 44 -0.32 -7.16 9.41
N SER A 45 0.97 -7.38 9.67
CA SER A 45 1.56 -7.22 11.02
C SER A 45 1.39 -5.80 11.57
N LEU A 46 1.50 -4.78 10.71
CA LEU A 46 1.33 -3.38 11.11
C LEU A 46 -0.14 -3.01 11.31
N ASN A 47 -1.07 -3.65 10.58
CA ASN A 47 -2.51 -3.51 10.86
C ASN A 47 -2.87 -4.14 12.21
N GLU A 48 -2.36 -5.32 12.52
CA GLU A 48 -2.54 -5.95 13.84
C GLU A 48 -1.98 -5.05 14.95
N LEU A 49 -0.81 -4.45 14.73
CA LEU A 49 -0.23 -3.48 15.66
C LEU A 49 -1.11 -2.24 15.83
N ALA A 50 -1.70 -1.72 14.76
CA ALA A 50 -2.61 -0.57 14.80
C ALA A 50 -3.85 -0.87 15.66
N GLU A 51 -4.40 -2.09 15.53
CA GLU A 51 -5.53 -2.55 16.34
C GLU A 51 -5.16 -2.69 17.82
N VAL A 52 -4.01 -3.29 18.15
CA VAL A 52 -3.56 -3.48 19.54
C VAL A 52 -3.17 -2.17 20.20
N CYS A 53 -2.46 -1.29 19.50
CA CYS A 53 -2.01 -0.01 20.04
C CYS A 53 -3.14 1.03 20.12
N GLY A 54 -4.25 0.83 19.40
CA GLY A 54 -5.30 1.83 19.27
C GLY A 54 -4.76 3.14 18.68
N ARG A 55 -3.86 3.04 17.69
CA ARG A 55 -3.23 4.18 17.01
C ARG A 55 -3.35 4.05 15.51
N ASN A 56 -3.48 5.18 14.82
CA ASN A 56 -3.49 5.21 13.37
C ASN A 56 -2.07 5.00 12.86
N VAL A 57 -1.81 3.86 12.23
CA VAL A 57 -0.52 3.55 11.61
C VAL A 57 -0.64 3.78 10.11
N THR A 58 0.20 4.64 9.56
CA THR A 58 0.32 4.87 8.12
C THR A 58 1.61 4.24 7.63
N ILE A 59 1.51 3.37 6.62
CA ILE A 59 2.64 2.67 6.04
C ILE A 59 2.87 3.21 4.64
N ALA A 60 4.12 3.56 4.35
CA ALA A 60 4.54 3.94 3.03
C ALA A 60 5.84 3.20 2.66
N THR A 61 6.06 3.01 1.37
CA THR A 61 7.19 2.23 0.88
C THR A 61 7.59 2.72 -0.51
N THR A 62 8.78 2.33 -0.95
CA THR A 62 9.21 2.54 -2.35
C THR A 62 8.45 1.65 -3.33
N ASN A 63 8.10 0.42 -2.93
CA ASN A 63 7.34 -0.52 -3.76
C ASN A 63 6.66 -1.60 -2.90
N ILE A 64 5.52 -2.13 -3.32
CA ILE A 64 4.88 -3.27 -2.67
C ILE A 64 5.17 -4.51 -3.50
N PHE A 65 5.95 -5.43 -2.95
CA PHE A 65 6.43 -6.58 -3.70
C PHE A 65 5.56 -7.81 -3.49
N LYS A 66 5.29 -8.51 -4.60
CA LYS A 66 5.01 -9.96 -4.54
C LYS A 66 6.32 -10.73 -4.37
N GLN A 67 6.24 -11.92 -3.79
CA GLN A 67 7.41 -12.77 -3.51
C GLN A 67 8.27 -13.00 -4.76
N THR A 68 7.64 -13.21 -5.93
CA THR A 68 8.34 -13.40 -7.21
C THR A 68 9.06 -12.13 -7.65
N GLU A 69 8.40 -10.97 -7.59
CA GLU A 69 8.95 -9.67 -8.00
C GLU A 69 10.15 -9.26 -7.13
N TYR A 70 10.12 -9.62 -5.84
CA TYR A 70 11.24 -9.39 -4.94
C TYR A 70 12.47 -10.23 -5.33
N VAL A 71 12.28 -11.51 -5.62
CA VAL A 71 13.37 -12.40 -6.05
C VAL A 71 13.95 -11.97 -7.40
N ASP A 72 13.09 -11.57 -8.34
CA ASP A 72 13.54 -11.03 -9.64
C ASP A 72 14.34 -9.74 -9.46
N SER A 73 13.89 -8.83 -8.58
CA SER A 73 14.62 -7.59 -8.26
C SER A 73 16.00 -7.88 -7.64
N LEU A 74 16.11 -8.91 -6.80
CA LEU A 74 17.39 -9.33 -6.22
C LEU A 74 18.32 -9.95 -7.27
N ARG A 75 17.76 -10.66 -8.26
CA ARG A 75 18.52 -11.25 -9.36
C ARG A 75 19.10 -10.17 -10.29
N ASP A 76 18.32 -9.14 -10.59
CA ASP A 76 18.73 -8.03 -11.46
C ASP A 76 19.81 -7.15 -10.82
N LEU A 77 19.87 -7.14 -9.49
CA LEU A 77 20.93 -6.47 -8.74
C LEU A 77 22.32 -6.97 -9.13
N ASP A 78 22.49 -8.29 -9.29
CA ASP A 78 23.78 -8.90 -9.66
C ASP A 78 24.18 -8.56 -11.11
N LEU A 79 23.20 -8.47 -12.01
CA LEU A 79 23.43 -8.08 -13.42
C LEU A 79 23.80 -6.61 -13.58
N SER A 80 23.28 -5.74 -12.71
CA SER A 80 23.54 -4.29 -12.75
C SER A 80 24.97 -3.90 -12.33
N VAL A 81 25.67 -4.77 -11.61
CA VAL A 81 27.04 -4.54 -11.12
C VAL A 81 28.10 -5.07 -12.09
N MET A 82 27.72 -5.91 -13.06
CA MET A 82 28.64 -6.47 -14.08
C MET A 82 28.78 -5.60 -15.35
N LEU A 83 28.18 -4.41 -15.41
CA LEU A 83 28.36 -3.41 -16.46
C LEU A 83 29.26 -2.26 -15.99
#